data_AF-A0A0D6LM17-F1
#
_entry.id   AF-A0A0D6LM17-F1
#
_cell.length_a   1.000
_cell.length_b   1.000
_cell.length_c   1.000
_cell.angle_alpha   90.00
_cell.angle_beta   90.00
_cell.angle_gamma   90.00
#
_symmetry.space_group_name_H-M   'P 1'
#
loop_
_entity.id
_entity.type
_entity.pdbx_description
1 polymer ?
#
loop_
_entity_poly.entity_id
_entity_poly.type
_entity_poly.pdbx_seq_one_letter_code
_entity_poly.pdbx_strand_id
1 'polypeptide(L)'
;MQDDNRDVISVDAPLPSIPIMEKATYSRGVDLFGEETMRKLYSKKWEERKDGLASVQQVLETAPTTQAQAADYLECSMSILQRHLKDPLYNTYTKALELLAFICTQFLPEHSLYRMAPMIVKSTAKTIAMRASDTDRRSAGITLSTINDIVEQDNKRHDGGGRNDLRSELPETYRS
;
A
#
# COMPACT_ATOMS: atom_id res chain seq x y z
N MET A 1 -19.29 -26.11 -11.57
CA MET A 1 -17.85 -26.03 -11.88
C MET A 1 -17.69 -24.90 -12.86
N GLN A 2 -17.34 -23.70 -12.38
CA GLN A 2 -16.99 -22.59 -13.26
C GLN A 2 -15.51 -22.75 -13.56
N ASP A 3 -15.18 -22.86 -14.84
CA ASP A 3 -13.82 -22.96 -15.33
C ASP A 3 -13.04 -21.71 -14.92
N ASP A 4 -12.16 -21.89 -13.93
CA ASP A 4 -11.15 -20.95 -13.49
C ASP A 4 -10.05 -20.90 -14.57
N ASN A 5 -10.38 -20.40 -15.76
CA ASN A 5 -9.40 -20.09 -16.79
C ASN A 5 -8.66 -18.80 -16.40
N ARG A 6 -7.86 -18.88 -15.33
CA ARG A 6 -6.81 -17.92 -15.06
C ARG A 6 -5.77 -18.10 -16.13
N ASP A 7 -5.89 -17.31 -17.20
CA ASP A 7 -4.84 -17.17 -18.22
C ASP A 7 -3.53 -16.86 -17.49
N VAL A 8 -2.69 -17.87 -17.30
CA VAL A 8 -1.35 -17.68 -16.74
C VAL A 8 -0.61 -16.81 -17.73
N ILE A 9 -0.20 -15.62 -17.29
CA ILE A 9 0.54 -14.68 -18.14
C ILE A 9 1.87 -15.36 -18.48
N SER A 10 1.98 -15.84 -19.72
CA SER A 10 3.22 -16.39 -20.23
C SER A 10 4.28 -15.29 -20.23
N VAL A 11 5.45 -15.57 -19.65
CA VAL A 11 6.62 -14.70 -19.67
C VAL A 11 7.08 -14.38 -21.10
N ASP A 12 6.75 -15.25 -22.06
CA ASP A 12 7.06 -15.08 -23.48
C ASP A 12 6.04 -14.20 -24.22
N ALA A 13 4.95 -13.77 -23.56
CA ALA A 13 3.99 -12.86 -24.16
C ALA A 13 4.63 -11.47 -24.41
N PRO A 14 4.21 -10.73 -25.45
CA PRO A 14 4.69 -9.38 -25.68
C PRO A 14 4.56 -8.52 -24.42
N LEU A 15 5.57 -7.71 -24.11
CA LEU A 15 5.54 -6.81 -22.96
C LEU A 15 4.31 -5.89 -23.06
N PRO A 16 3.61 -5.63 -21.93
CA PRO A 16 2.53 -4.66 -21.93
C PRO A 16 3.08 -3.27 -22.31
N SER A 17 2.21 -2.42 -22.86
CA SER A 17 2.61 -1.06 -23.25
C SER A 17 2.91 -0.21 -22.00
N ILE A 18 4.19 -0.13 -21.63
CA ILE A 18 4.67 0.66 -20.49
C ILE A 18 4.86 2.14 -20.90
N PRO A 19 4.18 3.10 -20.26
CA PRO A 19 4.45 4.52 -20.47
C PRO A 19 5.92 4.86 -20.22
N ILE A 20 6.51 5.74 -21.05
CA ILE A 20 7.94 6.07 -20.99
C ILE A 20 8.39 6.50 -19.58
N MET A 21 7.58 7.34 -18.94
CA MET A 21 7.86 7.85 -17.59
C MET A 21 7.79 6.79 -16.50
N GLU A 22 7.19 5.63 -16.79
CA GLU A 22 7.00 4.52 -15.85
C GLU A 22 7.96 3.36 -16.13
N LYS A 23 8.82 3.43 -17.16
CA LYS A 23 9.78 2.37 -17.49
C LYS A 23 10.76 2.07 -16.37
N ALA A 24 11.24 3.10 -15.68
CA ALA A 24 12.14 2.94 -14.54
C ALA A 24 11.43 2.21 -13.38
N THR A 25 10.20 2.61 -13.06
CA THR A 25 9.35 1.94 -12.07
C THR A 25 9.06 0.50 -12.47
N TYR A 26 8.77 0.24 -13.75
CA TYR A 26 8.55 -1.10 -14.25
C TYR A 26 9.80 -1.98 -14.05
N SER A 27 10.95 -1.53 -14.54
CA SER A 27 12.22 -2.27 -14.40
C SER A 27 12.54 -2.56 -12.94
N ARG A 28 12.49 -1.53 -12.08
CA ARG A 28 12.76 -1.69 -10.65
C ARG A 28 11.75 -2.62 -9.98
N GLY A 29 10.49 -2.55 -10.40
CA GLY A 29 9.44 -3.42 -9.89
C GLY A 29 9.61 -4.86 -10.33
N VAL A 30 10.16 -5.12 -11.52
CA VAL A 30 10.49 -6.50 -11.95
C VAL A 30 11.54 -7.09 -11.00
N ASP A 31 12.56 -6.32 -10.64
CA ASP A 31 13.62 -6.77 -9.72
C ASP A 31 13.08 -7.05 -8.30
N LEU A 32 12.04 -6.34 -7.85
CA LEU A 32 11.51 -6.45 -6.48
C LEU A 32 10.31 -7.41 -6.34
N PHE A 33 9.38 -7.34 -7.28
CA PHE A 33 8.07 -8.00 -7.21
C PHE A 33 7.91 -9.11 -8.26
N GLY A 34 8.89 -9.27 -9.16
CA GLY A 34 8.86 -10.23 -10.24
C GLY A 34 8.12 -9.73 -11.50
N GLU A 35 8.51 -10.27 -12.66
CA GLU A 35 7.94 -9.87 -13.95
C GLU A 35 6.44 -10.13 -14.04
N GLU A 36 5.96 -11.27 -13.53
CA GLU A 36 4.53 -11.62 -13.56
C GLU A 36 3.67 -10.57 -12.85
N THR A 37 4.08 -10.15 -11.64
CA THR A 37 3.40 -9.10 -10.87
C THR A 37 3.37 -7.79 -11.64
N MET A 38 4.50 -7.38 -12.20
CA MET A 38 4.57 -6.13 -12.96
C MET A 38 3.76 -6.17 -14.25
N ARG A 39 3.70 -7.32 -14.94
CA ARG A 39 2.83 -7.48 -16.12
C ARG A 39 1.36 -7.33 -15.76
N LYS A 40 0.92 -7.93 -14.65
CA LYS A 40 -0.44 -7.78 -14.11
C LYS A 40 -0.79 -6.32 -13.83
N LEU A 41 0.10 -5.58 -13.15
CA LEU A 41 -0.10 -4.16 -12.83
C LEU A 41 -0.25 -3.26 -14.08
N TYR A 42 0.36 -3.63 -15.20
CA TYR A 42 0.30 -2.85 -16.45
C TYR A 42 -0.70 -3.42 -17.47
N SER A 43 -1.50 -4.41 -17.07
CA SER A 43 -2.51 -5.00 -17.95
C SER A 43 -3.66 -4.06 -18.27
N LYS A 44 -4.25 -4.26 -19.44
CA LYS A 44 -5.51 -3.63 -19.83
C LYS A 44 -6.71 -4.22 -19.07
N LYS A 45 -6.62 -5.47 -18.61
CA LYS A 45 -7.67 -6.12 -17.80
C LYS A 45 -7.58 -5.65 -16.36
N TRP A 46 -8.70 -5.24 -15.78
CA TRP A 46 -8.70 -4.64 -14.43
C TRP A 46 -8.57 -5.70 -13.34
N GLU A 47 -9.04 -6.91 -13.62
CA GLU A 47 -8.88 -8.10 -12.77
C GLU A 47 -7.40 -8.38 -12.56
N GLU A 48 -6.62 -8.37 -13.65
CA GLU A 48 -5.16 -8.56 -13.60
C GLU A 48 -4.49 -7.43 -12.81
N ARG A 49 -4.88 -6.16 -13.00
CA ARG A 49 -4.33 -5.05 -12.21
C ARG A 49 -4.63 -5.19 -10.72
N LYS A 50 -5.86 -5.56 -10.37
CA LYS A 50 -6.28 -5.85 -8.98
C LYS A 50 -5.43 -6.98 -8.38
N ASP A 51 -5.24 -8.07 -9.13
CA ASP A 51 -4.46 -9.20 -8.67
C ASP A 51 -2.97 -8.86 -8.54
N GLY A 52 -2.43 -8.03 -9.43
CA GLY A 52 -1.08 -7.48 -9.31
C GLY A 52 -0.88 -6.67 -8.02
N LEU A 53 -1.86 -5.84 -7.63
CA LEU A 53 -1.82 -5.09 -6.36
C LEU A 53 -1.85 -6.04 -5.15
N ALA A 54 -2.62 -7.13 -5.22
CA ALA A 54 -2.61 -8.16 -4.18
C ALA A 54 -1.24 -8.86 -4.07
N SER A 55 -0.62 -9.19 -5.21
CA SER A 55 0.73 -9.77 -5.25
C SER A 55 1.79 -8.82 -4.68
N VAL A 56 1.70 -7.51 -4.94
CA VAL A 56 2.59 -6.52 -4.30
C VAL A 56 2.48 -6.58 -2.78
N GLN A 57 1.25 -6.58 -2.23
CA GLN A 57 1.05 -6.67 -0.78
C GLN A 57 1.67 -7.95 -0.21
N GLN A 58 1.41 -9.11 -0.83
CA GLN A 58 1.96 -10.39 -0.39
C GLN A 58 3.49 -10.41 -0.36
N VAL A 59 4.14 -9.78 -1.35
CA VAL A 59 5.60 -9.65 -1.37
C VAL A 59 6.07 -8.72 -0.24
N LEU A 60 5.39 -7.61 0.02
CA LEU A 60 5.72 -6.72 1.14
C LEU A 60 5.62 -7.42 2.51
N GLU A 61 4.67 -8.35 2.68
CA GLU A 61 4.48 -9.12 3.91
C GLU A 61 5.61 -10.14 4.18
N THR A 62 6.40 -10.52 3.17
CA THR A 62 7.29 -11.69 3.26
C THR A 62 8.73 -11.45 2.84
N ALA A 63 8.98 -10.56 1.86
CA ALA A 63 10.28 -10.43 1.22
C ALA A 63 11.28 -9.49 1.92
N PRO A 64 10.87 -8.33 2.48
CA PRO A 64 11.82 -7.42 3.11
C PRO A 64 12.39 -7.99 4.42
N THR A 65 13.64 -8.44 4.38
CA THR A 65 14.33 -9.01 5.55
C THR A 65 15.14 -7.97 6.34
N THR A 66 15.36 -6.80 5.75
CA THR A 66 16.12 -5.70 6.34
C THR A 66 15.39 -4.38 6.16
N GLN A 67 15.67 -3.40 7.03
CA GLN A 67 15.09 -2.07 6.91
C GLN A 67 15.46 -1.37 5.59
N ALA A 68 16.68 -1.58 5.08
CA ALA A 68 17.12 -1.02 3.81
C ALA A 68 16.33 -1.60 2.63
N GLN A 69 16.14 -2.93 2.60
CA GLN A 69 15.25 -3.55 1.62
C GLN A 69 13.82 -3.05 1.75
N ALA A 70 13.29 -2.94 2.98
CA ALA A 70 11.94 -2.45 3.20
C ALA A 70 11.74 -1.03 2.65
N ALA A 71 12.75 -0.15 2.78
CA ALA A 71 12.74 1.19 2.18
C ALA A 71 12.68 1.13 0.65
N ASP A 72 13.49 0.28 0.01
CA ASP A 72 13.48 0.08 -1.44
C ASP A 72 12.12 -0.42 -1.95
N TYR A 73 11.55 -1.41 -1.26
CA TYR A 73 10.23 -1.95 -1.53
C TYR A 73 9.14 -0.88 -1.38
N LEU A 74 9.23 -0.03 -0.34
CA LEU A 74 8.30 1.06 -0.12
C LEU A 74 8.36 2.10 -1.25
N GLU A 75 9.55 2.55 -1.65
CA GLU A 75 9.68 3.55 -2.73
C GLU A 75 9.08 3.08 -4.05
N CYS A 76 9.33 1.82 -4.41
CA CYS A 76 8.74 1.23 -5.61
C CYS A 76 7.23 1.05 -5.46
N SER A 77 6.76 0.60 -4.29
CA SER A 77 5.32 0.44 -4.00
C SER A 77 4.57 1.77 -4.07
N MET A 78 5.17 2.87 -3.61
CA MET A 78 4.57 4.19 -3.71
C MET A 78 4.44 4.66 -5.15
N SER A 79 5.42 4.34 -6.01
CA SER A 79 5.36 4.62 -7.44
C SER A 79 4.24 3.81 -8.13
N ILE A 80 4.05 2.55 -7.74
CA ILE A 80 2.93 1.70 -8.19
C ILE A 80 1.60 2.32 -7.71
N LEU A 81 1.47 2.68 -6.44
CA LEU A 81 0.26 3.30 -5.88
C LEU A 81 -0.11 4.62 -6.56
N GLN A 82 0.86 5.48 -6.91
CA GLN A 82 0.59 6.73 -7.62
C GLN A 82 -0.16 6.52 -8.95
N ARG A 83 0.07 5.38 -9.61
CA ARG A 83 -0.67 4.95 -10.81
C ARG A 83 -2.04 4.41 -10.43
N HIS A 84 -2.09 3.42 -9.55
CA HIS A 84 -3.32 2.67 -9.30
C HIS A 84 -4.36 3.40 -8.45
N LEU A 85 -3.96 4.39 -7.64
CA LEU A 85 -4.90 5.30 -6.97
C LEU A 85 -5.65 6.21 -7.95
N LYS A 86 -5.20 6.29 -9.21
CA LYS A 86 -5.89 6.99 -10.31
C LYS A 86 -6.65 6.04 -11.23
N ASP A 87 -6.74 4.76 -10.89
CA ASP A 87 -7.45 3.79 -11.71
C ASP A 87 -8.94 4.18 -11.80
N PRO A 88 -9.52 4.26 -13.01
CA PRO A 88 -10.91 4.64 -13.17
C PRO A 88 -11.88 3.57 -12.65
N LEU A 89 -11.44 2.30 -12.56
CA LEU A 89 -12.31 1.20 -12.18
C LEU A 89 -12.29 1.00 -10.67
N TYR A 90 -13.47 1.14 -10.07
CA TYR A 90 -13.68 1.10 -8.63
C TYR A 90 -12.97 -0.08 -7.95
N ASN A 91 -13.12 -1.30 -8.46
CA ASN A 91 -12.52 -2.49 -7.84
C ASN A 91 -10.98 -2.48 -7.81
N THR A 92 -10.34 -1.86 -8.81
CA THR A 92 -8.87 -1.72 -8.82
C THR A 92 -8.46 -0.58 -7.89
N TYR A 93 -9.21 0.51 -7.90
CA TYR A 93 -9.00 1.65 -7.00
C TYR A 93 -9.11 1.25 -5.52
N THR A 94 -10.15 0.50 -5.13
CA THR A 94 -10.30 0.03 -3.74
C THR A 94 -9.15 -0.88 -3.34
N LYS A 95 -8.66 -1.73 -4.24
CA LYS A 95 -7.49 -2.57 -3.95
C LYS A 95 -6.22 -1.74 -3.75
N ALA A 96 -6.07 -0.63 -4.46
CA ALA A 96 -4.98 0.31 -4.24
C ALA A 96 -5.10 1.03 -2.88
N LEU A 97 -6.32 1.37 -2.45
CA LEU A 97 -6.57 1.92 -1.10
C LEU A 97 -6.25 0.91 0.00
N GLU A 98 -6.61 -0.36 -0.17
CA GLU A 98 -6.25 -1.44 0.77
C GLU A 98 -4.73 -1.56 0.92
N LEU A 99 -3.98 -1.53 -0.19
CA LEU A 99 -2.52 -1.55 -0.16
C LEU A 99 -1.94 -0.31 0.53
N LEU A 100 -2.48 0.88 0.27
CA LEU A 100 -2.07 2.11 0.96
C LEU A 100 -2.32 2.00 2.47
N ALA A 101 -3.49 1.49 2.87
CA ALA A 101 -3.81 1.28 4.28
C ALA A 101 -2.84 0.30 4.93
N PHE A 102 -2.59 -0.85 4.30
CA PHE A 102 -1.59 -1.81 4.76
C PHE A 102 -0.21 -1.17 4.94
N ILE A 103 0.26 -0.38 3.95
CA ILE A 103 1.55 0.28 4.03
C ILE A 103 1.61 1.22 5.25
N CYS A 104 0.61 2.07 5.40
CA CYS A 104 0.58 3.06 6.47
C CYS A 104 0.43 2.42 7.86
N THR A 105 -0.43 1.41 7.99
CA THR A 105 -0.82 0.90 9.31
C THR A 105 -0.09 -0.36 9.72
N GLN A 106 0.65 -1.04 8.84
CA GLN A 106 1.37 -2.28 9.16
C GLN A 106 2.84 -2.18 8.75
N PHE A 107 3.09 -2.00 7.45
CA PHE A 107 4.44 -2.06 6.88
C PHE A 107 5.40 -1.01 7.45
N LEU A 108 4.96 0.26 7.49
CA LEU A 108 5.76 1.36 8.03
C LEU A 108 6.17 1.11 9.49
N PRO A 109 5.24 0.79 10.40
CA PRO A 109 5.59 0.41 11.77
C PRO A 109 6.53 -0.78 11.89
N GLU A 110 6.24 -1.86 11.18
CA GLU A 110 6.98 -3.12 11.28
C GLU A 110 8.47 -2.92 10.94
N HIS A 111 8.75 -2.10 9.93
CA HIS A 111 10.11 -1.83 9.47
C HIS A 111 10.70 -0.51 10.00
N SER A 112 10.03 0.15 10.95
CA SER A 112 10.48 1.44 11.53
C SER A 112 10.78 2.52 10.48
N LEU A 113 9.93 2.62 9.45
CA LEU A 113 10.13 3.52 8.29
C LEU A 113 9.41 4.87 8.42
N TYR A 114 9.01 5.29 9.62
CA TYR A 114 8.23 6.52 9.85
C TYR A 114 8.86 7.79 9.25
N ARG A 115 10.19 7.85 9.12
CA ARG A 115 10.88 8.96 8.45
C ARG A 115 10.50 9.13 6.97
N MET A 116 9.94 8.10 6.34
CA MET A 116 9.48 8.11 4.96
C MET A 116 8.01 8.54 4.82
N ALA A 117 7.28 8.76 5.92
CA ALA A 117 5.89 9.23 5.87
C ALA A 117 5.69 10.50 5.02
N PRO A 118 6.59 11.51 5.04
CA PRO A 118 6.47 12.68 4.16
C PRO A 118 6.47 12.33 2.67
N MET A 119 7.24 11.31 2.25
CA MET A 119 7.29 10.84 0.86
C MET A 119 5.96 10.21 0.45
N ILE A 120 5.33 9.46 1.35
CA ILE A 120 4.02 8.83 1.12
C ILE A 120 2.95 9.92 0.93
N VAL A 121 2.88 10.88 1.86
CA VAL A 121 1.92 12.00 1.79
C VAL A 121 2.12 12.80 0.51
N LYS A 122 3.36 13.16 0.16
CA LYS A 122 3.67 13.89 -1.07
C LYS A 122 3.19 13.14 -2.33
N SER A 123 3.26 11.81 -2.30
CA SER A 123 2.89 10.94 -3.42
C SER A 123 1.37 10.77 -3.58
N THR A 124 0.61 10.79 -2.48
CA THR A 124 -0.80 10.38 -2.49
C THR A 124 -1.80 11.49 -2.19
N ALA A 125 -1.41 12.53 -1.43
CA ALA A 125 -2.35 13.50 -0.86
C ALA A 125 -3.26 14.16 -1.90
N LYS A 126 -2.71 14.60 -3.04
CA LYS A 126 -3.51 15.20 -4.12
C LYS A 126 -4.55 14.24 -4.67
N THR A 127 -4.14 13.00 -4.97
CA THR A 127 -5.06 11.98 -5.53
C THR A 127 -6.13 11.62 -4.52
N ILE A 128 -5.77 11.44 -3.26
CA ILE A 128 -6.73 11.15 -2.17
C ILE A 128 -7.72 12.29 -2.00
N ALA A 129 -7.27 13.54 -1.95
CA ALA A 129 -8.17 14.69 -1.85
C ALA A 129 -9.16 14.77 -3.03
N MET A 130 -8.67 14.56 -4.26
CA MET A 130 -9.53 14.50 -5.43
C MET A 130 -10.59 13.39 -5.33
N ARG A 131 -10.19 12.18 -4.92
CA ARG A 131 -11.10 11.03 -4.79
C ARG A 131 -12.09 11.18 -3.64
N ALA A 132 -11.69 11.81 -2.54
CA ALA A 132 -12.58 12.15 -1.43
C ALA A 132 -13.63 13.20 -1.82
N SER A 133 -13.32 14.06 -2.79
CA SER A 133 -14.25 15.06 -3.34
C SER A 133 -15.03 14.60 -4.58
N ASP A 134 -14.89 13.34 -4.97
CA ASP A 134 -15.46 12.81 -6.21
C ASP A 134 -17.00 12.84 -6.16
N THR A 135 -17.66 13.09 -7.30
CA THR A 135 -19.13 13.10 -7.35
C THR A 135 -19.72 11.69 -7.18
N ASP A 136 -18.93 10.67 -7.50
CA ASP A 136 -19.24 9.29 -7.15
C ASP A 136 -19.13 9.10 -5.63
N ARG A 137 -20.28 9.08 -4.97
CA ARG A 137 -20.40 8.91 -3.52
C ARG A 137 -19.74 7.62 -3.01
N ARG A 138 -19.71 6.56 -3.83
CA ARG A 138 -19.10 5.29 -3.44
C ARG A 138 -17.58 5.42 -3.36
N SER A 139 -16.99 6.06 -4.37
CA SER A 139 -15.56 6.39 -4.43
C SER A 139 -15.15 7.34 -3.31
N ALA A 140 -15.88 8.43 -3.12
CA ALA A 140 -15.63 9.39 -2.05
C ALA A 140 -15.76 8.74 -0.66
N GLY A 141 -16.82 7.98 -0.44
CA GLY A 141 -17.08 7.29 0.83
C GLY A 141 -15.97 6.30 1.21
N ILE A 142 -15.54 5.43 0.28
CA ILE A 142 -14.47 4.48 0.60
C ILE A 142 -13.14 5.19 0.85
N THR A 143 -12.85 6.27 0.10
CA THR A 143 -11.63 7.07 0.32
C THR A 143 -11.60 7.64 1.73
N LEU A 144 -12.68 8.31 2.15
CA LEU A 144 -12.77 8.93 3.46
C LEU A 144 -12.73 7.89 4.58
N SER A 145 -13.43 6.76 4.42
CA SER A 145 -13.39 5.66 5.38
C SER A 145 -11.97 5.12 5.55
N THR A 146 -11.28 4.78 4.45
CA THR A 146 -9.92 4.24 4.53
C THR A 146 -8.94 5.21 5.18
N ILE A 147 -9.03 6.51 4.87
CA ILE A 147 -8.16 7.51 5.52
C ILE A 147 -8.47 7.63 7.01
N ASN A 148 -9.74 7.63 7.40
CA ASN A 148 -10.13 7.64 8.80
C ASN A 148 -9.60 6.40 9.54
N ASP A 149 -9.73 5.22 8.93
CA ASP A 149 -9.23 3.96 9.51
C ASP A 149 -7.70 3.99 9.71
N ILE A 150 -6.95 4.59 8.77
CA ILE A 150 -5.50 4.78 8.91
C ILE A 150 -5.18 5.65 10.12
N VAL A 151 -5.87 6.79 10.26
CA VAL A 151 -5.67 7.73 11.38
C VAL A 151 -6.04 7.10 12.72
N GLU A 152 -7.16 6.39 12.79
CA GLU A 152 -7.59 5.71 14.02
C GLU A 152 -6.60 4.61 14.45
N GLN A 153 -6.03 3.87 13.49
CA GLN A 153 -5.03 2.85 13.80
C GLN A 153 -3.72 3.46 14.28
N ASP A 154 -3.30 4.60 13.73
CA ASP A 154 -2.11 5.34 14.20
C ASP A 154 -2.30 5.84 15.64
N ASN A 155 -3.47 6.44 15.93
CA ASN A 155 -3.81 6.89 17.29
C ASN A 155 -3.82 5.73 18.30
N LYS A 156 -4.41 4.58 17.95
CA LYS A 156 -4.42 3.38 18.83
C LYS A 156 -3.00 2.89 19.14
N ARG A 157 -2.08 2.96 18.17
CA ARG A 157 -0.66 2.62 18.38
C ARG A 157 0.02 3.61 19.33
N HIS A 158 -0.33 4.90 19.25
CA HIS A 158 0.20 5.92 20.15
C HIS A 158 -0.33 5.77 21.58
N ASP A 159 -1.64 5.57 21.75
CA ASP A 159 -2.29 5.44 23.07
C ASP A 159 -1.96 4.12 23.77
N GLY A 160 -1.72 3.05 23.01
CA GLY A 160 -1.32 1.74 23.55
C GLY A 160 0.13 1.64 24.02
N GLY A 161 0.99 2.62 23.67
CA GLY A 161 2.41 2.64 24.00
C GLY A 161 2.80 3.42 25.26
N GLY A 162 1.84 3.99 25.99
CA GLY A 162 2.11 5.05 26.96
C GLY A 162 1.22 5.06 28.18
N ARG A 163 1.12 3.93 28.90
CA ARG A 163 0.71 3.93 30.32
C ARG A 163 1.46 2.84 31.08
N ASN A 164 2.79 2.93 31.08
CA ASN A 164 3.54 2.43 32.24
C ASN A 164 3.17 3.34 33.41
N ASP A 165 2.33 2.80 34.28
CA ASP A 165 1.85 3.39 35.49
C ASP A 165 3.05 3.68 36.40
N LEU A 166 3.62 4.90 36.33
CA LEU A 166 4.71 5.36 37.21
C LEU A 166 4.34 5.33 38.71
N ARG A 167 3.14 4.88 39.07
CA ARG A 167 2.69 4.62 40.45
C ARG A 167 3.08 3.24 40.99
N SER A 168 3.58 2.31 40.16
CA SER A 168 4.00 0.99 40.62
C SER A 168 5.45 0.91 41.11
N GLU A 169 6.28 1.94 40.85
CA GLU A 169 7.70 1.98 41.28
C GLU A 169 7.98 2.83 42.52
N LEU A 170 6.97 3.43 43.15
CA LEU A 170 7.17 4.15 44.42
C LEU A 170 7.15 3.16 45.60
N PRO A 171 8.16 3.19 46.48
CA PRO A 171 8.15 2.43 47.73
C PRO A 171 6.85 2.69 48.52
N GLU A 172 6.37 1.68 49.25
CA GLU A 172 5.12 1.74 50.06
C GLU A 172 5.05 2.94 51.02
N THR A 173 6.19 3.58 51.32
CA THR A 173 6.28 4.76 52.19
C THR A 173 5.62 6.03 51.62
N TYR A 174 5.20 6.05 50.35
CA TYR A 174 4.58 7.22 49.69
C TYR A 174 3.13 7.01 49.22
N ARG A 175 2.46 5.93 49.66
CA ARG A 175 1.02 5.73 49.43
C ARG A 175 0.25 6.20 50.66
N SER A 176 -0.18 7.46 50.67
CA SER A 176 -1.16 8.00 51.63
C SER A 176 -2.56 8.00 51.04
#